data_AF-A0A0G1AFA8-F1
#
_entry.id   AF-A0A0G1AFA8-F1
#
_cell.length_a   1.000
_cell.length_b   1.000
_cell.length_c   1.000
_cell.angle_alpha   90.00
_cell.angle_beta   90.00
_cell.angle_gamma   90.00
#
_symmetry.space_group_name_H-M   'P 1'
#
loop_
_entity.id
_entity.type
_entity.pdbx_description
1 polymer ?
#
loop_
_entity_poly.entity_id
_entity_poly.type
_entity_poly.pdbx_seq_one_letter_code
_entity_poly.pdbx_strand_id
1 'polypeptide(L)'
;MKNIILDCIKQKKTVIGAIHFSPSPGYKQFDSIQKALKRAQFDLDTLIDGGIDAVIFENNYDVPHKTYVKHETTAFMTYLISKLTFKRNIPFGISVLWNDYRAALSIAKVTGADFIRIPAFVDAVITSYGVVEPVAEKARVFRKLIDAENVSIFADVHVKHAEMVNKNKTLKQSILQATKQGADGIIITGKWTGNAPITEDLSLAQNATYLPIVVGSGADTDNINQLFQSADAAIVSTSFKSGERHKNKSNPNLKSFEQRMDRNTIAEFMKKVKDRQLESYISVYSTYATDEIANSKGKTISEQQGGPLFYIEQALANRNMPFRSFYGANAKIKIAVTPQGETGVIVYKPKKNSFINVSQKNKKSRIAIVSTVLNEWNIEEVLKRHDKIIVDVQGYVRDPKNHGKKKIFHEMNNYANNIYCVKGTNEELSYLPKSFLTSQKKRVIIITKGNSGVELFVKGKKYQINVENIILSENTIGAGDYFLGMFAGNISRGNDEIQAAKSAVKATSDFLALNLERSS
;
A
#
# COMPACT_ATOMS: atom_id res chain seq x y z
N MET A 1 17.96 -4.07 8.73
CA MET A 1 17.66 -5.37 8.08
C MET A 1 16.34 -5.26 7.33
N LYS A 2 16.21 -5.93 6.18
CA LYS A 2 15.01 -5.91 5.35
C LYS A 2 13.94 -6.82 5.98
N ASN A 3 12.75 -6.30 6.28
CA ASN A 3 11.65 -7.10 6.83
C ASN A 3 10.80 -7.67 5.67
N ILE A 4 10.73 -9.00 5.55
CA ILE A 4 10.19 -9.68 4.36
C ILE A 4 8.69 -9.48 4.22
N ILE A 5 7.92 -9.45 5.33
CA ILE A 5 6.48 -9.26 5.25
C ILE A 5 6.14 -7.84 4.78
N LEU A 6 6.84 -6.82 5.26
CA LEU A 6 6.63 -5.44 4.82
C LEU A 6 6.96 -5.27 3.33
N ASP A 7 8.02 -5.93 2.85
CA ASP A 7 8.36 -5.95 1.42
C ASP A 7 7.26 -6.61 0.58
N CYS A 8 6.71 -7.73 1.05
CA CYS A 8 5.61 -8.43 0.37
C CYS A 8 4.37 -7.53 0.23
N ILE A 9 3.98 -6.86 1.32
CA ILE A 9 2.85 -5.92 1.34
C ILE A 9 3.10 -4.71 0.42
N LYS A 10 4.33 -4.18 0.41
CA LYS A 10 4.70 -3.06 -0.47
C LYS A 10 4.57 -3.42 -1.96
N GLN A 11 4.89 -4.66 -2.32
CA GLN A 11 4.87 -5.11 -3.71
C GLN A 11 3.47 -5.49 -4.19
N LYS A 12 2.61 -5.97 -3.30
CA LYS A 12 1.30 -6.52 -3.66
C LYS A 12 0.30 -6.58 -2.52
N LYS A 13 -0.97 -6.68 -2.90
CA LYS A 13 -2.03 -7.09 -1.96
C LYS A 13 -1.72 -8.48 -1.44
N THR A 14 -1.49 -8.56 -0.13
CA THR A 14 -0.91 -9.74 0.53
C THR A 14 -1.98 -10.50 1.30
N VAL A 15 -2.07 -11.81 1.10
CA VAL A 15 -2.97 -12.69 1.85
C VAL A 15 -2.17 -13.51 2.84
N ILE A 16 -2.52 -13.39 4.12
CA ILE A 16 -1.89 -14.09 5.24
C ILE A 16 -2.82 -15.20 5.72
N GLY A 17 -2.41 -16.46 5.55
CA GLY A 17 -3.17 -17.61 6.01
C GLY A 17 -2.99 -17.85 7.50
N ALA A 18 -4.06 -17.81 8.28
CA ALA A 18 -4.00 -18.05 9.72
C ALA A 18 -4.14 -19.55 10.05
N ILE A 19 -3.06 -20.15 10.55
CA ILE A 19 -3.01 -21.54 11.02
C ILE A 19 -3.32 -21.53 12.51
N HIS A 20 -4.46 -22.11 12.87
CA HIS A 20 -4.86 -22.24 14.26
C HIS A 20 -4.37 -23.59 14.79
N PHE A 21 -3.49 -23.59 15.79
CA PHE A 21 -3.01 -24.84 16.37
C PHE A 21 -4.13 -25.61 17.07
N SER A 22 -3.98 -26.93 17.13
CA SER A 22 -4.75 -27.73 18.07
C SER A 22 -4.50 -27.22 19.51
N PRO A 23 -5.45 -27.41 20.44
CA PRO A 23 -5.29 -26.95 21.82
C PRO A 23 -3.94 -27.38 22.41
N SER A 24 -3.29 -26.47 23.14
CA SER A 24 -1.98 -26.67 23.78
C SER A 24 -2.08 -27.57 25.02
N PRO A 25 -0.95 -28.12 25.52
CA PRO A 25 -0.91 -28.78 26.83
C PRO A 25 -1.54 -27.91 27.91
N GLY A 26 -2.30 -28.52 28.83
CA GLY A 26 -3.04 -27.80 29.88
C GLY A 26 -4.46 -27.37 29.50
N TYR A 27 -4.88 -27.56 28.24
CA TYR A 27 -6.26 -27.31 27.79
C TYR A 27 -7.05 -28.62 27.64
N LYS A 28 -8.36 -28.57 27.95
CA LYS A 28 -9.23 -29.76 28.01
C LYS A 28 -9.24 -30.61 26.74
N GLN A 29 -9.11 -29.98 25.57
CA GLN A 29 -9.17 -30.62 24.26
C GLN A 29 -7.76 -30.97 23.71
N PHE A 30 -6.72 -30.85 24.52
CA PHE A 30 -5.38 -31.33 24.15
C PHE A 30 -5.41 -32.85 23.93
N ASP A 31 -4.75 -33.29 22.86
CA ASP A 31 -4.68 -34.70 22.47
C ASP A 31 -3.22 -35.17 22.52
N SER A 32 -2.41 -34.77 21.54
CA SER A 32 -0.97 -35.06 21.52
C SER A 32 -0.22 -34.06 20.65
N ILE A 33 1.07 -33.87 20.97
CA ILE A 33 1.97 -32.98 20.22
C ILE A 33 2.12 -33.47 18.77
N GLN A 34 2.22 -34.78 18.55
CA GLN A 34 2.40 -35.37 17.22
C GLN A 34 1.20 -35.10 16.30
N LYS A 35 -0.03 -35.23 16.83
CA LYS A 35 -1.23 -34.88 16.04
C LYS A 35 -1.32 -33.40 15.77
N ALA A 36 -1.00 -32.55 16.75
CA ALA A 36 -0.97 -31.10 16.55
C ALA A 36 0.03 -30.71 15.44
N LEU A 37 1.23 -31.29 15.46
CA LEU A 37 2.25 -31.06 14.43
C LEU A 37 1.79 -31.52 13.04
N LYS A 38 1.23 -32.75 12.93
CA LYS A 38 0.70 -33.27 11.67
C LYS A 38 -0.39 -32.37 11.08
N ARG A 39 -1.30 -31.88 11.92
CA ARG A 39 -2.39 -30.98 11.50
C ARG A 39 -1.87 -29.63 11.06
N ALA A 40 -0.92 -29.05 11.81
CA ALA A 40 -0.28 -27.79 11.45
C ALA A 40 0.50 -27.90 10.14
N GLN A 41 1.24 -28.98 9.92
CA GLN A 41 1.96 -29.23 8.66
C GLN A 41 0.98 -29.39 7.49
N PHE A 42 -0.13 -30.10 7.69
CA PHE A 42 -1.17 -30.22 6.66
C PHE A 42 -1.74 -28.85 6.27
N ASP A 43 -2.12 -28.03 7.24
CA ASP A 43 -2.69 -26.71 6.98
C ASP A 43 -1.64 -25.77 6.32
N LEU A 44 -0.37 -25.83 6.75
CA LEU A 44 0.73 -25.09 6.14
C LEU A 44 0.95 -25.46 4.67
N ASP A 45 1.07 -26.76 4.39
CA ASP A 45 1.23 -27.28 3.03
C ASP A 45 0.06 -26.85 2.14
N THR A 46 -1.16 -26.98 2.65
CA THR A 46 -2.37 -26.63 1.91
C THR A 46 -2.44 -25.15 1.58
N LEU A 47 -2.04 -24.27 2.51
CA LEU A 47 -1.96 -22.83 2.27
C LEU A 47 -0.88 -22.49 1.23
N ILE A 48 0.31 -23.08 1.34
CA ILE A 48 1.41 -22.86 0.38
C ILE A 48 1.00 -23.33 -1.02
N ASP A 49 0.42 -24.53 -1.13
CA ASP A 49 0.01 -25.14 -2.39
C ASP A 49 -1.22 -24.47 -3.01
N GLY A 50 -2.02 -23.76 -2.19
CA GLY A 50 -3.09 -22.86 -2.61
C GLY A 50 -2.60 -21.49 -3.07
N GLY A 51 -1.32 -21.17 -2.84
CA GLY A 51 -0.67 -19.95 -3.32
C GLY A 51 -0.72 -18.77 -2.36
N ILE A 52 -0.84 -19.00 -1.05
CA ILE A 52 -0.80 -17.95 -0.02
C ILE A 52 0.50 -17.13 -0.08
N ASP A 53 0.46 -15.88 0.39
CA ASP A 53 1.64 -15.02 0.39
C ASP A 53 2.46 -15.12 1.68
N ALA A 54 1.78 -15.32 2.82
CA ALA A 54 2.37 -15.42 4.15
C ALA A 54 1.49 -16.31 5.06
N VAL A 55 1.99 -16.69 6.23
CA VAL A 55 1.18 -17.39 7.25
C VAL A 55 1.30 -16.75 8.63
N ILE A 56 0.31 -16.94 9.49
CA ILE A 56 0.38 -16.56 10.91
C ILE A 56 -0.08 -17.74 11.77
N PHE A 57 0.69 -18.07 12.80
CA PHE A 57 0.37 -19.14 13.74
C PHE A 57 -0.32 -18.59 14.98
N GLU A 58 -1.45 -19.19 15.38
CA GLU A 58 -2.30 -18.69 16.46
C GLU A 58 -2.82 -19.81 17.36
N ASN A 59 -2.83 -19.60 18.68
CA ASN A 59 -3.40 -20.53 19.68
C ASN A 59 -4.92 -20.32 19.90
N ASN A 60 -5.66 -20.09 18.82
CA ASN A 60 -7.09 -19.77 18.85
C ASN A 60 -7.99 -20.83 19.51
N TYR A 61 -7.53 -22.08 19.64
CA TYR A 61 -8.28 -23.16 20.29
C TYR A 61 -7.90 -23.41 21.76
N ASP A 62 -7.04 -22.57 22.33
CA ASP A 62 -6.70 -22.54 23.76
C ASP A 62 -7.82 -21.86 24.58
N VAL A 63 -8.97 -22.52 24.68
CA VAL A 63 -10.18 -21.98 25.34
C VAL A 63 -10.34 -22.60 26.74
N PRO A 64 -10.58 -21.79 27.80
CA PRO A 64 -10.68 -20.33 27.81
C PRO A 64 -9.32 -19.61 27.68
N HIS A 65 -9.30 -18.46 27.00
CA HIS A 65 -8.07 -17.68 26.86
C HIS A 65 -7.66 -16.98 28.16
N LYS A 66 -6.38 -16.61 28.24
CA LYS A 66 -5.82 -15.73 29.26
C LYS A 66 -5.06 -14.60 28.59
N THR A 67 -4.95 -13.45 29.25
CA THR A 67 -4.16 -12.31 28.74
C THR A 67 -2.71 -12.71 28.47
N TYR A 68 -2.11 -13.41 29.43
CA TYR A 68 -0.78 -14.01 29.33
C TYR A 68 -0.91 -15.53 29.40
N VAL A 69 -0.25 -16.22 28.48
CA VAL A 69 -0.28 -17.68 28.43
C VAL A 69 0.67 -18.25 29.47
N LYS A 70 0.50 -19.54 29.78
CA LYS A 70 1.46 -20.24 30.63
C LYS A 70 2.65 -20.76 29.82
N HIS A 71 3.73 -21.13 30.50
CA HIS A 71 4.97 -21.60 29.89
C HIS A 71 4.77 -22.78 28.94
N GLU A 72 3.85 -23.70 29.27
CA GLU A 72 3.56 -24.86 28.43
C GLU A 72 3.02 -24.47 27.04
N THR A 73 2.20 -23.42 26.91
CA THR A 73 1.73 -22.92 25.62
C THR A 73 2.87 -22.32 24.80
N THR A 74 3.73 -21.50 25.43
CA THR A 74 4.89 -20.89 24.76
C THR A 74 5.86 -21.96 24.25
N ALA A 75 6.18 -22.96 25.09
CA ALA A 75 7.04 -24.07 24.73
C ALA A 75 6.43 -24.91 23.60
N PHE A 76 5.13 -25.20 23.67
CA PHE A 76 4.40 -25.96 22.66
C PHE A 76 4.40 -25.25 21.30
N MET A 77 4.02 -23.97 21.24
CA MET A 77 4.02 -23.21 19.99
C MET A 77 5.44 -23.11 19.40
N THR A 78 6.44 -22.81 20.23
CA THR A 78 7.86 -22.77 19.79
C THR A 78 8.28 -24.09 19.17
N TYR A 79 7.99 -25.21 19.85
CA TYR A 79 8.34 -26.54 19.38
C TYR A 79 7.67 -26.86 18.04
N LEU A 80 6.35 -26.65 17.94
CA LEU A 80 5.62 -26.94 16.70
C LEU A 80 6.20 -26.16 15.53
N ILE A 81 6.37 -24.84 15.68
CA ILE A 81 6.88 -23.97 14.62
C ILE A 81 8.30 -24.38 14.21
N SER A 82 9.18 -24.70 15.18
CA SER A 82 10.55 -25.15 14.90
C SER A 82 10.63 -26.48 14.13
N LYS A 83 9.55 -27.27 14.12
CA LYS A 83 9.46 -28.57 13.45
C LYS A 83 8.71 -28.52 12.13
N LEU A 84 8.01 -27.43 11.83
CA LEU A 84 7.34 -27.27 10.54
C LEU A 84 8.35 -27.10 9.42
N THR A 85 8.09 -27.74 8.29
CA THR A 85 8.91 -27.62 7.09
C THR A 85 8.18 -26.79 6.05
N PHE A 86 8.80 -25.69 5.61
CA PHE A 86 8.25 -24.81 4.59
C PHE A 86 8.71 -25.26 3.20
N LYS A 87 7.76 -25.70 2.36
CA LYS A 87 8.04 -26.06 0.95
C LYS A 87 8.49 -24.88 0.09
N ARG A 88 8.19 -23.65 0.53
CA ARG A 88 8.57 -22.39 -0.12
C ARG A 88 8.86 -21.37 0.97
N ASN A 89 9.92 -20.57 0.77
CA ASN A 89 10.23 -19.47 1.67
C ASN A 89 9.16 -18.38 1.55
N ILE A 90 8.29 -18.29 2.56
CA ILE A 90 7.27 -17.25 2.71
C ILE A 90 7.40 -16.65 4.11
N PRO A 91 7.12 -15.35 4.29
CA PRO A 91 7.14 -14.77 5.61
C PRO A 91 6.08 -15.41 6.50
N PHE A 92 6.39 -15.51 7.78
CA PHE A 92 5.44 -16.01 8.77
C PHE A 92 5.44 -15.17 10.04
N GLY A 93 4.32 -15.21 10.75
CA GLY A 93 4.14 -14.46 12.00
C GLY A 93 3.51 -15.26 13.12
N ILE A 94 3.50 -14.64 14.30
CA ILE A 94 3.00 -15.25 15.54
C ILE A 94 1.90 -14.40 16.16
N SER A 95 0.80 -15.03 16.58
CA SER A 95 -0.19 -14.41 17.46
C SER A 95 -0.42 -15.31 18.68
N VAL A 96 -0.15 -14.78 19.86
CA VAL A 96 -0.39 -15.48 21.13
C VAL A 96 -1.55 -14.82 21.83
N LEU A 97 -2.73 -15.42 21.67
CA LEU A 97 -3.97 -14.98 22.29
C LEU A 97 -3.94 -15.27 23.80
N TRP A 98 -4.45 -14.36 24.63
CA TRP A 98 -5.22 -13.18 24.20
C TRP A 98 -4.37 -11.93 23.88
N ASN A 99 -3.29 -11.62 24.61
CA ASN A 99 -2.44 -10.46 24.31
C ASN A 99 -0.98 -10.63 24.77
N ASP A 100 -0.44 -11.86 24.73
CA ASP A 100 0.88 -12.16 25.29
C ASP A 100 2.01 -11.77 24.33
N TYR A 101 2.33 -10.48 24.29
CA TYR A 101 3.40 -9.93 23.46
C TYR A 101 4.77 -10.51 23.79
N ARG A 102 5.03 -10.93 25.04
CA ARG A 102 6.32 -11.50 25.44
C ARG A 102 6.49 -12.89 24.85
N ALA A 103 5.48 -13.74 24.97
CA ALA A 103 5.48 -15.05 24.34
C ALA A 103 5.60 -14.90 22.82
N ALA A 104 4.80 -14.03 22.19
CA ALA A 104 4.84 -13.82 20.75
C ALA A 104 6.22 -13.37 20.24
N LEU A 105 6.84 -12.36 20.87
CA LEU A 105 8.18 -11.87 20.50
C LEU A 105 9.27 -12.91 20.77
N SER A 106 9.18 -13.67 21.87
CA SER A 106 10.17 -14.70 22.20
C SER A 106 10.12 -15.86 21.21
N ILE A 107 8.91 -16.34 20.86
CA ILE A 107 8.71 -17.35 19.83
C ILE A 107 9.25 -16.82 18.49
N ALA A 108 8.90 -15.59 18.11
CA ALA A 108 9.34 -14.98 16.86
C ALA A 108 10.87 -14.91 16.75
N LYS A 109 11.55 -14.43 17.80
CA LYS A 109 13.03 -14.33 17.83
C LYS A 109 13.72 -15.68 17.66
N VAL A 110 13.22 -16.73 18.31
CA VAL A 110 13.84 -18.07 18.29
C VAL A 110 13.52 -18.82 16.98
N THR A 111 12.33 -18.63 16.44
CA THR A 111 11.88 -19.36 15.24
C THR A 111 12.22 -18.63 13.93
N GLY A 112 12.57 -17.34 13.99
CA GLY A 112 12.86 -16.52 12.83
C GLY A 112 11.62 -15.94 12.16
N ALA A 113 10.54 -15.69 12.91
CA ALA A 113 9.33 -15.08 12.37
C ALA A 113 9.54 -13.60 11.98
N ASP A 114 8.85 -13.14 10.94
CA ASP A 114 8.97 -11.78 10.42
C ASP A 114 8.09 -10.76 11.14
N PHE A 115 7.01 -11.23 11.77
CA PHE A 115 6.06 -10.35 12.46
C PHE A 115 5.30 -11.03 13.59
N ILE A 116 4.69 -10.20 14.44
CA ILE A 116 3.72 -10.63 15.43
C ILE A 116 2.45 -9.80 15.32
N ARG A 117 1.35 -10.33 15.86
CA ARG A 117 0.09 -9.61 16.02
C ARG A 117 -0.22 -9.38 17.50
N ILE A 118 -0.54 -8.14 17.86
CA ILE A 118 -0.91 -7.74 19.23
C ILE A 118 -2.37 -7.22 19.24
N PRO A 119 -3.33 -7.99 19.80
CA PRO A 119 -4.75 -7.63 19.86
C PRO A 119 -5.09 -6.34 20.62
N ALA A 120 -4.39 -6.05 21.72
CA ALA A 120 -4.57 -4.83 22.51
C ALA A 120 -3.24 -4.09 22.63
N PHE A 121 -2.89 -3.34 21.58
CA PHE A 121 -1.63 -2.60 21.51
C PHE A 121 -1.73 -1.24 22.20
N VAL A 122 -2.66 -0.37 21.78
CA VAL A 122 -2.87 0.99 22.32
C VAL A 122 -4.24 1.20 22.97
N ASP A 123 -5.11 0.19 22.90
CA ASP A 123 -6.48 0.24 23.39
C ASP A 123 -6.62 -0.65 24.62
N ALA A 124 -7.13 -0.07 25.72
CA ALA A 124 -7.61 -0.84 26.86
C ALA A 124 -9.00 -1.37 26.54
N VAL A 125 -9.23 -2.66 26.76
CA VAL A 125 -10.44 -3.35 26.32
C VAL A 125 -10.96 -4.35 27.35
N ILE A 126 -12.27 -4.54 27.35
CA ILE A 126 -12.98 -5.51 28.19
C ILE A 126 -13.32 -6.72 27.33
N THR A 127 -12.91 -7.90 27.78
CA THR A 127 -13.15 -9.18 27.10
C THR A 127 -13.97 -10.10 27.99
N SER A 128 -14.42 -11.25 27.47
CA SER A 128 -15.02 -12.31 28.29
C SER A 128 -14.05 -12.91 29.32
N TYR A 129 -12.76 -12.59 29.24
CA TYR A 129 -11.70 -13.06 30.14
C TYR A 129 -11.21 -11.97 31.11
N GLY A 130 -11.84 -10.79 31.09
CA GLY A 130 -11.47 -9.64 31.92
C GLY A 130 -10.93 -8.45 31.13
N VAL A 131 -10.43 -7.46 31.86
CA VAL A 131 -9.83 -6.23 31.30
C VAL A 131 -8.42 -6.52 30.82
N VAL A 132 -8.11 -6.05 29.61
CA VAL A 132 -6.78 -6.16 29.01
C VAL A 132 -6.24 -4.76 28.77
N GLU A 133 -5.10 -4.48 29.39
CA GLU A 133 -4.38 -3.22 29.27
C GLU A 133 -3.56 -3.15 27.97
N PRO A 134 -3.37 -1.95 27.40
CA PRO A 134 -2.54 -1.76 26.24
C PRO A 134 -1.06 -2.01 26.57
N VAL A 135 -0.33 -2.56 25.61
CA VAL A 135 1.08 -2.99 25.81
C VAL A 135 2.08 -2.30 24.88
N ALA A 136 1.72 -1.21 24.20
CA ALA A 136 2.57 -0.62 23.16
C ALA A 136 4.02 -0.36 23.59
N GLU A 137 4.20 0.39 24.68
CA GLU A 137 5.52 0.69 25.22
C GLU A 137 6.24 -0.57 25.71
N LYS A 138 5.54 -1.42 26.45
CA LYS A 138 6.09 -2.67 27.01
C LYS A 138 6.58 -3.61 25.91
N ALA A 139 5.82 -3.73 24.82
CA ALA A 139 6.17 -4.53 23.66
C ALA A 139 7.38 -3.97 22.94
N ARG A 140 7.46 -2.66 22.73
CA ARG A 140 8.63 -2.00 22.10
C ARG A 140 9.90 -2.17 22.94
N VAL A 141 9.81 -1.95 24.24
CA VAL A 141 10.94 -2.12 25.18
C VAL A 141 11.41 -3.57 25.19
N PHE A 142 10.48 -4.53 25.30
CA PHE A 142 10.84 -5.96 25.30
C PHE A 142 11.41 -6.42 23.95
N ARG A 143 10.82 -5.96 22.82
CA ARG A 143 11.34 -6.25 21.46
C ARG A 143 12.80 -5.85 21.34
N LYS A 144 13.17 -4.65 21.83
CA LYS A 144 14.56 -4.19 21.85
C LYS A 144 15.43 -5.00 22.83
N LEU A 145 14.91 -5.28 24.03
CA LEU A 145 15.63 -6.03 25.07
C LEU A 145 16.14 -7.40 24.57
N ILE A 146 15.35 -8.10 23.75
CA ILE A 146 15.70 -9.43 23.23
C ILE A 146 16.29 -9.38 21.81
N ASP A 147 16.66 -8.20 21.31
CA ASP A 147 17.20 -7.99 19.96
C ASP A 147 16.26 -8.50 18.84
N ALA A 148 14.95 -8.31 19.02
CA ALA A 148 13.92 -8.70 18.05
C ALA A 148 13.40 -7.53 17.21
N GLU A 149 14.19 -6.45 17.04
CA GLU A 149 13.77 -5.27 16.28
C GLU A 149 13.54 -5.55 14.78
N ASN A 150 14.02 -6.68 14.28
CA ASN A 150 13.70 -7.18 12.94
C ASN A 150 12.28 -7.76 12.82
N VAL A 151 11.58 -8.01 13.94
CA VAL A 151 10.21 -8.55 13.98
C VAL A 151 9.20 -7.40 13.98
N SER A 152 8.38 -7.32 12.94
CA SER A 152 7.34 -6.30 12.81
C SER A 152 6.20 -6.52 13.80
N ILE A 153 5.64 -5.44 14.34
CA ILE A 153 4.45 -5.47 15.21
C ILE A 153 3.23 -5.00 14.42
N PHE A 154 2.31 -5.92 14.12
CA PHE A 154 0.99 -5.57 13.62
C PHE A 154 0.02 -5.39 14.79
N ALA A 155 -0.52 -4.18 14.89
CA ALA A 155 -1.34 -3.75 16.02
C ALA A 155 -2.81 -3.72 15.61
N ASP A 156 -3.64 -4.50 16.32
CA ASP A 156 -5.09 -4.34 16.21
C ASP A 156 -5.51 -3.01 16.86
N VAL A 157 -6.50 -2.36 16.25
CA VAL A 157 -7.24 -1.22 16.83
C VAL A 157 -8.72 -1.56 16.84
N HIS A 158 -9.40 -1.29 17.95
CA HIS A 158 -10.81 -1.67 18.16
C HIS A 158 -11.06 -3.17 17.84
N VAL A 159 -10.28 -4.04 18.49
CA VAL A 159 -10.27 -5.48 18.22
C VAL A 159 -11.63 -6.15 18.43
N LYS A 160 -11.95 -7.13 17.59
CA LYS A 160 -13.10 -8.03 17.72
C LYS A 160 -13.15 -8.73 19.09
N HIS A 161 -14.35 -9.13 19.52
CA HIS A 161 -14.61 -9.80 20.81
C HIS A 161 -14.28 -9.00 22.06
N ALA A 162 -14.10 -7.68 21.93
CA ALA A 162 -13.81 -6.81 23.04
C ALA A 162 -14.59 -5.50 22.96
N GLU A 163 -14.86 -4.91 24.12
CA GLU A 163 -15.42 -3.57 24.24
C GLU A 163 -14.34 -2.58 24.69
N MET A 164 -14.31 -1.40 24.09
CA MET A 164 -13.38 -0.35 24.50
C MET A 164 -13.67 0.12 25.92
N VAL A 165 -12.66 0.16 26.79
CA VAL A 165 -12.79 0.76 28.13
C VAL A 165 -13.10 2.25 28.00
N ASN A 166 -12.36 2.96 27.14
CA ASN A 166 -12.69 4.33 26.77
C ASN A 166 -13.59 4.37 25.53
N LYS A 167 -14.91 4.46 25.76
CA LYS A 167 -15.92 4.50 24.68
C LYS A 167 -15.85 5.75 23.80
N ASN A 168 -15.19 6.82 24.26
CA ASN A 168 -15.06 8.08 23.52
C ASN A 168 -13.83 8.09 22.60
N LYS A 169 -12.94 7.10 22.70
CA LYS A 169 -11.76 7.02 21.83
C LYS A 169 -12.19 6.58 20.43
N THR A 170 -11.97 7.46 19.46
CA THR A 170 -12.31 7.19 18.06
C THR A 170 -11.28 6.26 17.41
N LEU A 171 -11.71 5.53 16.38
CA LEU A 171 -10.83 4.67 15.59
C LEU A 171 -9.61 5.44 15.05
N LYS A 172 -9.82 6.66 14.55
CA LYS A 172 -8.75 7.54 14.05
C LYS A 172 -7.71 7.85 15.14
N GLN A 173 -8.14 8.13 16.37
CA GLN A 173 -7.23 8.38 17.48
C GLN A 173 -6.40 7.15 17.82
N SER A 174 -7.01 5.95 17.86
CA SER A 174 -6.28 4.70 18.09
C SER A 174 -5.25 4.42 17.00
N ILE A 175 -5.58 4.65 15.74
CA ILE A 175 -4.66 4.48 14.60
C ILE A 175 -3.45 5.43 14.69
N LEU A 176 -3.71 6.71 14.95
CA LEU A 176 -2.65 7.71 15.11
C LEU A 176 -1.76 7.38 16.31
N GLN A 177 -2.35 6.93 17.43
CA GLN A 177 -1.59 6.51 18.60
C GLN A 177 -0.74 5.26 18.34
N ALA A 178 -1.30 4.23 17.70
CA ALA A 178 -0.56 3.02 17.33
C ALA A 178 0.62 3.35 16.40
N THR A 179 0.39 4.21 15.41
CA THR A 179 1.44 4.72 14.51
C THR A 179 2.55 5.42 15.30
N LYS A 180 2.18 6.34 16.21
CA LYS A 180 3.14 7.08 17.04
C LYS A 180 3.93 6.17 18.00
N GLN A 181 3.31 5.10 18.48
CA GLN A 181 3.92 4.16 19.43
C GLN A 181 4.77 3.05 18.76
N GLY A 182 4.96 3.13 17.44
CA GLY A 182 5.89 2.25 16.71
C GLY A 182 5.28 0.93 16.24
N ALA A 183 3.98 0.90 15.94
CA ALA A 183 3.42 -0.19 15.14
C ALA A 183 4.03 -0.19 13.73
N ASP A 184 4.19 -1.39 13.15
CA ASP A 184 4.70 -1.59 11.79
C ASP A 184 3.56 -1.85 10.78
N GLY A 185 2.35 -2.12 11.28
CA GLY A 185 1.13 -2.30 10.51
C GLY A 185 -0.11 -2.18 11.40
N ILE A 186 -1.22 -1.74 10.84
CA ILE A 186 -2.48 -1.54 11.55
C ILE A 186 -3.48 -2.59 11.10
N ILE A 187 -4.00 -3.38 12.06
CA ILE A 187 -5.04 -4.36 11.82
C ILE A 187 -6.41 -3.76 12.16
N ILE A 188 -7.32 -3.79 11.18
CA ILE A 188 -8.73 -3.44 11.36
C ILE A 188 -9.56 -4.72 11.32
N THR A 189 -10.36 -4.97 12.36
CA THR A 189 -11.23 -6.14 12.45
C THR A 189 -12.70 -5.75 12.29
N GLY A 190 -13.54 -6.67 11.79
CA GLY A 190 -14.98 -6.57 11.98
C GLY A 190 -15.37 -6.82 13.44
N LYS A 191 -16.65 -6.64 13.78
CA LYS A 191 -17.13 -6.77 15.18
C LYS A 191 -16.98 -8.18 15.79
N TRP A 192 -16.92 -9.23 14.95
CA TRP A 192 -16.89 -10.63 15.39
C TRP A 192 -16.04 -11.50 14.44
N THR A 193 -15.66 -12.71 14.87
CA THR A 193 -15.00 -13.70 13.99
C THR A 193 -15.87 -13.97 12.76
N GLY A 194 -15.27 -13.90 11.58
CA GLY A 194 -15.97 -14.12 10.30
C GLY A 194 -16.68 -12.88 9.75
N ASN A 195 -16.72 -11.76 10.48
CA ASN A 195 -17.23 -10.50 9.97
C ASN A 195 -16.08 -9.62 9.45
N ALA A 196 -16.24 -9.10 8.24
CA ALA A 196 -15.32 -8.14 7.66
C ALA A 196 -15.46 -6.77 8.34
N PRO A 197 -14.39 -5.96 8.39
CA PRO A 197 -14.53 -4.53 8.70
C PRO A 197 -15.34 -3.83 7.61
N ILE A 198 -16.01 -2.74 7.97
CA ILE A 198 -16.72 -1.90 7.00
C ILE A 198 -15.71 -1.09 6.17
N THR A 199 -16.07 -0.74 4.94
CA THR A 199 -15.19 -0.04 4.00
C THR A 199 -14.78 1.34 4.49
N GLU A 200 -15.65 2.00 5.25
CA GLU A 200 -15.43 3.34 5.78
C GLU A 200 -14.29 3.35 6.80
N ASP A 201 -14.21 2.33 7.67
CA ASP A 201 -13.15 2.20 8.66
C ASP A 201 -11.78 1.96 7.99
N LEU A 202 -11.75 1.15 6.93
CA LEU A 202 -10.53 0.91 6.15
C LEU A 202 -10.06 2.17 5.42
N SER A 203 -11.00 2.91 4.81
CA SER A 203 -10.69 4.18 4.13
C SER A 203 -10.20 5.24 5.12
N LEU A 204 -10.83 5.33 6.29
CA LEU A 204 -10.38 6.18 7.40
C LEU A 204 -8.95 5.82 7.81
N ALA A 205 -8.65 4.53 7.97
CA ALA A 205 -7.32 4.07 8.36
C ALA A 205 -6.26 4.41 7.32
N GLN A 206 -6.55 4.16 6.04
CA GLN A 206 -5.66 4.50 4.92
C GLN A 206 -5.34 6.01 4.85
N ASN A 207 -6.28 6.86 5.25
CA ASN A 207 -6.09 8.31 5.29
C ASN A 207 -5.42 8.80 6.58
N ALA A 208 -5.47 8.01 7.66
CA ALA A 208 -4.96 8.38 8.97
C ALA A 208 -3.48 8.03 9.18
N THR A 209 -2.94 7.04 8.48
CA THR A 209 -1.55 6.58 8.65
C THR A 209 -0.87 6.24 7.32
N TYR A 210 0.46 6.21 7.33
CA TYR A 210 1.29 5.70 6.24
C TYR A 210 1.59 4.20 6.36
N LEU A 211 1.27 3.59 7.52
CA LEU A 211 1.51 2.18 7.77
C LEU A 211 0.59 1.29 6.93
N PRO A 212 1.01 0.05 6.60
CA PRO A 212 0.14 -0.96 6.02
C PRO A 212 -1.17 -1.15 6.76
N ILE A 213 -2.28 -1.18 6.01
CA ILE A 213 -3.60 -1.52 6.56
C ILE A 213 -3.89 -2.99 6.30
N VAL A 214 -4.19 -3.74 7.36
CA VAL A 214 -4.41 -5.18 7.33
C VAL A 214 -5.83 -5.51 7.80
N VAL A 215 -6.58 -6.30 7.03
CA VAL A 215 -7.87 -6.83 7.47
C VAL A 215 -7.63 -8.00 8.42
N GLY A 216 -8.14 -7.94 9.66
CA GLY A 216 -7.93 -8.97 10.68
C GLY A 216 -9.03 -10.01 10.82
N SER A 217 -10.17 -9.86 10.13
CA SER A 217 -11.25 -10.85 10.16
C SER A 217 -12.19 -10.76 8.97
N GLY A 218 -12.86 -11.88 8.67
CA GLY A 218 -14.04 -11.96 7.81
C GLY A 218 -13.86 -11.75 6.32
N ALA A 219 -12.62 -11.70 5.84
CA ALA A 219 -12.33 -11.77 4.42
C ALA A 219 -12.74 -13.14 3.83
N ASP A 220 -13.44 -13.10 2.71
CA ASP A 220 -13.86 -14.26 1.92
C ASP A 220 -13.79 -13.95 0.41
N THR A 221 -14.14 -14.94 -0.42
CA THR A 221 -14.10 -14.82 -1.88
C THR A 221 -15.02 -13.74 -2.42
N ASP A 222 -16.04 -13.34 -1.68
CA ASP A 222 -17.09 -12.44 -2.16
C ASP A 222 -16.76 -10.99 -1.84
N ASN A 223 -16.11 -10.74 -0.70
CA ASN A 223 -15.80 -9.39 -0.24
C ASN A 223 -14.33 -8.96 -0.42
N ILE A 224 -13.38 -9.88 -0.69
CA ILE A 224 -11.94 -9.54 -0.67
C ILE A 224 -11.58 -8.41 -1.63
N ASN A 225 -12.24 -8.35 -2.79
CA ASN A 225 -12.01 -7.29 -3.75
C ASN A 225 -12.43 -5.93 -3.17
N GLN A 226 -13.60 -5.84 -2.55
CA GLN A 226 -14.03 -4.59 -1.92
C GLN A 226 -13.05 -4.19 -0.80
N LEU A 227 -12.64 -5.13 0.05
CA LEU A 227 -11.72 -4.87 1.17
C LEU A 227 -10.35 -4.34 0.69
N PHE A 228 -9.79 -4.93 -0.37
CA PHE A 228 -8.53 -4.50 -0.96
C PHE A 228 -8.61 -3.18 -1.75
N GLN A 229 -9.72 -2.44 -1.73
CA GLN A 229 -9.74 -1.03 -2.16
C GLN A 229 -8.94 -0.17 -1.17
N SER A 230 -9.12 -0.43 0.12
CA SER A 230 -8.55 0.38 1.20
C SER A 230 -7.55 -0.36 2.09
N ALA A 231 -7.47 -1.70 2.01
CA ALA A 231 -6.48 -2.51 2.73
C ALA A 231 -5.33 -2.99 1.84
N ASP A 232 -4.16 -3.22 2.43
CA ASP A 232 -2.95 -3.73 1.77
C ASP A 232 -2.70 -5.22 2.03
N ALA A 233 -3.22 -5.76 3.15
CA ALA A 233 -3.19 -7.19 3.41
C ALA A 233 -4.48 -7.69 4.09
N ALA A 234 -4.69 -9.00 4.10
CA ALA A 234 -5.79 -9.65 4.82
C ALA A 234 -5.33 -10.94 5.50
N ILE A 235 -5.71 -11.11 6.76
CA ILE A 235 -5.56 -12.34 7.53
C ILE A 235 -6.83 -13.18 7.36
N VAL A 236 -6.68 -14.40 6.85
CA VAL A 236 -7.78 -15.26 6.44
C VAL A 236 -7.63 -16.66 7.04
N SER A 237 -8.71 -17.20 7.62
CA SER A 237 -8.71 -18.53 8.26
C SER A 237 -10.00 -19.29 7.98
N THR A 238 -11.12 -18.92 8.61
CA THR A 238 -12.37 -19.70 8.56
C THR A 238 -12.89 -19.95 7.15
N SER A 239 -12.76 -18.96 6.26
CA SER A 239 -13.17 -19.07 4.84
C SER A 239 -12.30 -20.03 4.04
N PHE A 240 -11.09 -20.35 4.50
CA PHE A 240 -10.21 -21.34 3.87
C PHE A 240 -10.40 -22.76 4.39
N LYS A 241 -11.08 -22.94 5.52
CA LYS A 241 -11.34 -24.28 6.06
C LYS A 241 -12.53 -24.93 5.34
N SER A 242 -12.50 -26.26 5.21
CA SER A 242 -13.65 -27.06 4.75
C SER A 242 -14.72 -27.21 5.84
N GLY A 243 -15.88 -27.76 5.47
CA GLY A 243 -16.99 -28.09 6.37
C GLY A 243 -17.84 -26.92 6.87
N GLU A 244 -18.87 -27.23 7.65
CA GLU A 244 -19.87 -26.27 8.13
C GLU A 244 -19.38 -25.44 9.31
N ARG A 245 -19.98 -24.26 9.49
CA ARG A 245 -19.78 -23.44 10.70
C ARG A 245 -20.62 -24.00 11.85
N HIS A 246 -20.16 -23.84 13.08
CA HIS A 246 -20.98 -24.15 14.26
C HIS A 246 -22.29 -23.35 14.24
N LYS A 247 -23.42 -24.02 14.52
CA LYS A 247 -24.75 -23.38 14.58
C LYS A 247 -24.88 -22.43 15.77
N ASN A 248 -24.10 -22.63 16.83
CA ASN A 248 -24.11 -21.75 18.01
C ASN A 248 -23.32 -20.46 17.74
N LYS A 249 -24.03 -19.34 17.66
CA LYS A 249 -23.46 -18.01 17.39
C LYS A 249 -22.60 -17.45 18.53
N SER A 250 -22.70 -17.97 19.76
CA SER A 250 -21.88 -17.52 20.89
C SER A 250 -20.48 -18.16 20.93
N ASN A 251 -20.22 -19.17 20.10
CA ASN A 251 -18.89 -19.75 20.01
C ASN A 251 -17.94 -18.79 19.26
N PRO A 252 -16.84 -18.32 19.88
CA PRO A 252 -15.87 -17.45 19.20
C PRO A 252 -15.18 -18.16 18.01
N ASN A 253 -15.17 -19.50 18.05
CA ASN A 253 -14.63 -20.36 17.01
C ASN A 253 -15.76 -20.83 16.10
N LEU A 254 -15.78 -20.30 14.86
CA LEU A 254 -16.80 -20.67 13.87
C LEU A 254 -16.67 -22.11 13.37
N LYS A 255 -15.50 -22.73 13.54
CA LYS A 255 -15.16 -24.06 13.04
C LYS A 255 -14.35 -24.83 14.07
N SER A 256 -14.53 -26.15 14.12
CA SER A 256 -13.76 -27.05 15.00
C SER A 256 -12.27 -27.02 14.65
N PHE A 257 -11.41 -27.28 15.64
CA PHE A 257 -9.98 -27.46 15.42
C PHE A 257 -9.67 -28.72 14.60
N GLU A 258 -10.66 -29.56 14.33
CA GLU A 258 -10.55 -30.73 13.46
C GLU A 258 -10.71 -30.40 11.97
N GLN A 259 -11.44 -29.32 11.66
CA GLN A 259 -11.63 -28.86 10.29
C GLN A 259 -10.34 -28.24 9.75
N ARG A 260 -9.95 -28.67 8.55
CA ARG A 260 -8.68 -28.33 7.90
C ARG A 260 -8.87 -27.37 6.74
N MET A 261 -7.78 -26.77 6.31
CA MET A 261 -7.73 -25.93 5.12
C MET A 261 -8.11 -26.73 3.86
N ASP A 262 -8.74 -26.05 2.90
CA ASP A 262 -9.12 -26.59 1.59
C ASP A 262 -8.37 -25.87 0.47
N ARG A 263 -7.56 -26.62 -0.29
CA ARG A 263 -6.68 -26.08 -1.33
C ARG A 263 -7.46 -25.35 -2.42
N ASN A 264 -8.61 -25.88 -2.85
CA ASN A 264 -9.36 -25.32 -3.98
C ASN A 264 -9.97 -23.98 -3.60
N THR A 265 -10.54 -23.89 -2.40
CA THR A 265 -11.07 -22.64 -1.83
C THR A 265 -9.99 -21.57 -1.74
N ILE A 266 -8.78 -21.94 -1.27
CA ILE A 266 -7.64 -21.01 -1.21
C ILE A 266 -7.21 -20.58 -2.62
N ALA A 267 -7.09 -21.53 -3.56
CA ALA A 267 -6.66 -21.23 -4.93
C ALA A 267 -7.64 -20.30 -5.65
N GLU A 268 -8.95 -20.50 -5.46
CA GLU A 268 -9.99 -19.62 -6.00
C GLU A 268 -9.90 -18.20 -5.40
N PHE A 269 -9.74 -18.11 -4.09
CA PHE A 269 -9.54 -16.83 -3.40
C PHE A 269 -8.31 -16.11 -3.93
N MET A 270 -7.17 -16.80 -4.02
CA MET A 270 -5.92 -16.24 -4.52
C MET A 270 -6.02 -15.84 -5.99
N LYS A 271 -6.83 -16.53 -6.80
CA LYS A 271 -7.11 -16.13 -8.18
C LYS A 271 -7.85 -14.79 -8.22
N LYS A 272 -8.92 -14.61 -7.43
CA LYS A 272 -9.64 -13.32 -7.34
C LYS A 272 -8.73 -12.18 -6.92
N VAL A 273 -7.85 -12.41 -5.94
CA VAL A 273 -6.86 -11.42 -5.50
C VAL A 273 -5.88 -11.06 -6.62
N LYS A 274 -5.34 -12.05 -7.34
CA LYS A 274 -4.41 -11.82 -8.46
C LYS A 274 -5.08 -11.05 -9.61
N ASP A 275 -6.31 -11.40 -9.96
CA ASP A 275 -7.05 -10.75 -11.04
C ASP A 275 -7.31 -9.27 -10.70
N ARG A 276 -7.77 -8.99 -9.48
CA ARG A 276 -7.89 -7.62 -8.97
C ARG A 276 -6.55 -6.88 -8.99
N GLN A 277 -5.50 -7.53 -8.52
CA GLN A 277 -4.21 -6.88 -8.44
C GLN A 277 -3.73 -6.47 -9.82
N LEU A 278 -3.91 -7.32 -10.83
CA LEU A 278 -3.65 -7.02 -12.24
C LEU A 278 -4.44 -5.81 -12.73
N GLU A 279 -5.72 -5.70 -12.38
CA GLU A 279 -6.53 -4.51 -12.68
C GLU A 279 -6.02 -3.24 -11.99
N SER A 280 -5.46 -3.36 -10.78
CA SER A 280 -5.01 -2.24 -9.96
C SER A 280 -3.61 -1.70 -10.30
N TYR A 281 -2.84 -2.38 -11.17
CA TYR A 281 -1.54 -1.86 -11.57
C TYR A 281 -1.69 -0.52 -12.30
N ILE A 282 -0.78 0.40 -12.05
CA ILE A 282 -0.63 1.62 -12.85
C ILE A 282 0.53 1.41 -13.82
N SER A 283 0.27 1.54 -15.11
CA SER A 283 1.33 1.55 -16.11
C SER A 283 1.91 2.96 -16.22
N VAL A 284 3.20 3.12 -15.96
CA VAL A 284 3.88 4.41 -16.00
C VAL A 284 4.79 4.44 -17.22
N TYR A 285 4.42 5.21 -18.23
CA TYR A 285 5.23 5.46 -19.42
C TYR A 285 5.93 6.80 -19.23
N SER A 286 7.22 6.75 -18.88
CA SER A 286 7.96 7.94 -18.46
C SER A 286 9.47 7.79 -18.61
N THR A 287 10.21 8.86 -18.34
CA THR A 287 11.66 8.95 -18.57
C THR A 287 12.40 9.16 -17.26
N TYR A 288 13.46 8.38 -17.03
CA TYR A 288 14.48 8.74 -16.04
C TYR A 288 15.40 9.82 -16.61
N ALA A 289 15.84 10.73 -15.75
CA ALA A 289 16.84 11.71 -16.09
C ALA A 289 17.97 11.75 -15.06
N THR A 290 19.12 12.24 -15.50
CA THR A 290 20.11 12.84 -14.61
C THR A 290 19.89 14.34 -14.61
N ASP A 291 19.57 14.90 -13.44
CA ASP A 291 19.30 16.32 -13.23
C ASP A 291 20.60 17.01 -12.80
N GLU A 292 21.18 17.80 -13.69
CA GLU A 292 22.27 18.73 -13.40
C GLU A 292 21.70 20.01 -12.79
N ILE A 293 21.83 20.19 -11.48
CA ILE A 293 21.38 21.42 -10.83
C ILE A 293 22.43 22.49 -11.12
N ALA A 294 21.99 23.65 -11.62
CA ALA A 294 22.85 24.79 -11.92
C ALA A 294 22.47 26.00 -11.06
N ASN A 295 23.48 26.77 -10.66
CA ASN A 295 23.26 28.05 -9.98
C ASN A 295 22.76 29.13 -10.96
N SER A 296 22.43 30.32 -10.44
CA SER A 296 21.97 31.47 -11.22
C SER A 296 22.94 31.94 -12.32
N LYS A 297 24.21 31.51 -12.29
CA LYS A 297 25.23 31.77 -13.31
C LYS A 297 25.36 30.62 -14.33
N GLY A 298 24.49 29.62 -14.27
CA GLY A 298 24.48 28.47 -15.18
C GLY A 298 25.60 27.45 -14.94
N LYS A 299 26.35 27.54 -13.84
CA LYS A 299 27.37 26.54 -13.48
C LYS A 299 26.71 25.39 -12.73
N THR A 300 26.95 24.16 -13.18
CA THR A 300 26.47 22.94 -12.50
C THR A 300 27.07 22.88 -11.09
N ILE A 301 26.21 22.78 -10.09
CA ILE A 301 26.55 22.71 -8.66
C ILE A 301 26.42 21.28 -8.12
N SER A 302 25.51 20.47 -8.68
CA SER A 302 25.33 19.08 -8.31
C SER A 302 24.66 18.30 -9.44
N GLU A 303 24.77 16.97 -9.39
CA GLU A 303 23.99 16.05 -10.23
C GLU A 303 23.21 15.09 -9.33
N GLN A 304 21.97 14.82 -9.69
CA GLN A 304 21.14 13.83 -8.99
C GLN A 304 20.34 12.98 -9.98
N GLN A 305 19.90 11.80 -9.53
CA GLN A 305 18.89 11.05 -10.27
C GLN A 305 17.55 11.79 -10.19
N GLY A 306 16.87 11.89 -11.32
CA GLY A 306 15.59 12.55 -11.41
C GLY A 306 14.81 12.18 -12.65
N GLY A 307 14.14 13.18 -13.22
CA GLY A 307 13.17 13.00 -14.30
C GLY A 307 11.80 12.49 -13.81
N PRO A 308 10.76 12.64 -14.65
CA PRO A 308 9.38 12.39 -14.23
C PRO A 308 9.14 10.98 -13.69
N LEU A 309 9.81 9.96 -14.24
CA LEU A 309 9.60 8.58 -13.80
C LEU A 309 10.04 8.40 -12.34
N PHE A 310 11.22 8.92 -11.98
CA PHE A 310 11.77 8.78 -10.64
C PHE A 310 10.83 9.30 -9.55
N TYR A 311 10.23 10.47 -9.76
CA TYR A 311 9.31 11.08 -8.80
C TYR A 311 7.93 10.40 -8.77
N ILE A 312 7.43 9.94 -9.93
CA ILE A 312 6.18 9.16 -9.98
C ILE A 312 6.35 7.82 -9.24
N GLU A 313 7.46 7.12 -9.44
CA GLU A 313 7.74 5.86 -8.74
C GLU A 313 7.82 6.05 -7.24
N GLN A 314 8.48 7.11 -6.77
CA GLN A 314 8.51 7.45 -5.35
C GLN A 314 7.11 7.68 -4.79
N ALA A 315 6.28 8.48 -5.46
CA ALA A 315 4.90 8.73 -5.05
C ALA A 315 4.08 7.44 -4.93
N LEU A 316 4.17 6.58 -5.94
CA LEU A 316 3.46 5.31 -5.98
C LEU A 316 3.98 4.32 -4.92
N ALA A 317 5.30 4.18 -4.78
CA ALA A 317 5.93 3.30 -3.80
C ALA A 317 5.65 3.73 -2.35
N ASN A 318 5.66 5.04 -2.05
CA ASN A 318 5.38 5.58 -0.71
C ASN A 318 3.96 5.25 -0.20
N ARG A 319 3.05 4.86 -1.09
CA ARG A 319 1.69 4.44 -0.75
C ARG A 319 1.39 2.99 -1.08
N ASN A 320 2.41 2.16 -1.32
CA ASN A 320 2.25 0.75 -1.69
C ASN A 320 1.34 0.56 -2.92
N MET A 321 1.43 1.47 -3.89
CA MET A 321 0.73 1.31 -5.17
C MET A 321 1.47 0.29 -6.02
N PRO A 322 0.79 -0.76 -6.54
CA PRO A 322 1.39 -1.60 -7.55
C PRO A 322 1.50 -0.82 -8.87
N PHE A 323 2.71 -0.73 -9.42
CA PHE A 323 2.94 -0.08 -10.72
C PHE A 323 3.93 -0.87 -11.59
N ARG A 324 3.93 -0.55 -12.88
CA ARG A 324 4.90 -1.05 -13.86
C ARG A 324 5.43 0.10 -14.66
N SER A 325 6.74 0.25 -14.65
CA SER A 325 7.42 1.32 -15.34
C SER A 325 7.90 0.86 -16.70
N PHE A 326 7.66 1.72 -17.68
CA PHE A 326 8.08 1.59 -19.05
C PHE A 326 8.92 2.83 -19.34
N TYR A 327 10.25 2.67 -19.39
CA TYR A 327 11.22 3.74 -19.70
C TYR A 327 12.22 3.36 -20.80
N GLY A 328 12.63 4.37 -21.58
CA GLY A 328 13.66 4.26 -22.60
C GLY A 328 15.04 4.58 -22.02
N ALA A 329 15.94 5.08 -22.86
CA ALA A 329 17.25 5.54 -22.38
C ALA A 329 17.15 6.80 -21.50
N ASN A 330 18.03 6.91 -20.51
CA ASN A 330 18.08 8.05 -19.59
C ASN A 330 18.35 9.38 -20.32
N ALA A 331 17.61 10.42 -19.97
CA ALA A 331 17.86 11.79 -20.42
C ALA A 331 18.87 12.52 -19.50
N LYS A 332 19.49 13.61 -19.98
CA LYS A 332 20.22 14.55 -19.11
C LYS A 332 19.57 15.93 -19.19
N ILE A 333 19.13 16.44 -18.04
CA ILE A 333 18.40 17.70 -17.91
C ILE A 333 19.22 18.61 -17.01
N LYS A 334 19.39 19.87 -17.40
CA LYS A 334 20.00 20.89 -16.56
C LYS A 334 18.92 21.80 -16.00
N ILE A 335 18.84 21.87 -14.68
CA ILE A 335 17.81 22.60 -13.96
C ILE A 335 18.46 23.82 -13.32
N ALA A 336 18.06 25.01 -13.77
CA ALA A 336 18.39 26.26 -13.10
C ALA A 336 17.30 26.56 -12.07
N VAL A 337 17.69 26.57 -10.80
CA VAL A 337 16.81 26.96 -9.69
C VAL A 337 16.95 28.47 -9.49
N THR A 338 15.84 29.20 -9.57
CA THR A 338 15.79 30.65 -9.33
C THR A 338 14.82 30.97 -8.20
N PRO A 339 14.95 32.13 -7.52
CA PRO A 339 13.98 32.57 -6.51
C PRO A 339 12.53 32.69 -7.02
N GLN A 340 12.33 32.76 -8.34
CA GLN A 340 11.03 32.84 -9.01
C GLN A 340 10.50 31.47 -9.50
N GLY A 341 11.25 30.38 -9.33
CA GLY A 341 10.89 29.03 -9.75
C GLY A 341 12.01 28.28 -10.48
N GLU A 342 11.69 27.09 -10.98
CA GLU A 342 12.64 26.21 -11.68
C GLU A 342 12.51 26.33 -13.19
N THR A 343 13.65 26.42 -13.90
CA THR A 343 13.69 26.34 -15.37
C THR A 343 14.63 25.20 -15.78
N GLY A 344 14.07 24.19 -16.47
CA GLY A 344 14.82 23.03 -16.96
C GLY A 344 15.16 23.14 -18.45
N VAL A 345 16.43 23.04 -18.80
CA VAL A 345 16.95 22.96 -20.18
C VAL A 345 17.49 21.55 -20.43
N ILE A 346 17.10 20.92 -21.53
CA ILE A 346 17.58 19.58 -21.88
C ILE A 346 18.98 19.69 -22.51
N VAL A 347 19.96 18.98 -21.93
CA VAL A 347 21.37 19.04 -22.35
C VAL A 347 21.75 17.87 -23.25
N TYR A 348 21.18 16.69 -23.01
CA TYR A 348 21.44 15.50 -23.82
C TYR A 348 20.17 14.72 -24.13
N LYS A 349 20.03 14.34 -25.42
CA LYS A 349 18.92 13.57 -25.95
C LYS A 349 19.36 12.14 -26.30
N PRO A 350 18.63 11.09 -25.87
CA PRO A 350 18.87 9.74 -26.35
C PRO A 350 18.53 9.56 -27.84
N LYS A 351 19.26 8.69 -28.56
CA LYS A 351 19.04 8.44 -30.01
C LYS A 351 17.65 7.83 -30.27
N LYS A 352 17.04 8.18 -31.41
CA LYS A 352 15.66 7.81 -31.82
C LYS A 352 15.33 6.29 -31.80
N ASN A 353 16.34 5.41 -31.80
CA ASN A 353 16.15 3.94 -31.73
C ASN A 353 16.00 3.39 -30.29
N SER A 354 15.90 4.25 -29.28
CA SER A 354 15.66 3.88 -27.87
C SER A 354 14.18 3.97 -27.46
N PHE A 355 13.25 3.96 -28.43
CA PHE A 355 11.81 3.96 -28.15
C PHE A 355 11.40 2.71 -27.38
N ILE A 356 10.50 2.88 -26.43
CA ILE A 356 10.01 1.76 -25.64
C ILE A 356 9.19 0.85 -26.50
N ASN A 357 9.51 -0.43 -26.43
CA ASN A 357 8.67 -1.46 -26.98
C ASN A 357 7.41 -1.63 -26.13
N VAL A 358 6.35 -0.88 -26.44
CA VAL A 358 5.01 -1.07 -25.87
C VAL A 358 4.40 -2.43 -26.31
N SER A 359 4.99 -3.08 -27.33
CA SER A 359 4.35 -4.14 -28.11
C SER A 359 4.62 -5.59 -27.68
N GLN A 360 5.31 -5.90 -26.58
CA GLN A 360 5.54 -7.31 -26.20
C GLN A 360 5.07 -7.68 -24.78
N LYS A 361 4.06 -8.57 -24.75
CA LYS A 361 3.67 -9.49 -23.64
C LYS A 361 3.11 -8.92 -22.33
N ASN A 362 2.81 -7.62 -22.22
CA ASN A 362 2.31 -7.06 -20.95
C ASN A 362 0.78 -7.05 -20.84
N LYS A 363 0.28 -7.58 -19.72
CA LYS A 363 -1.16 -7.59 -19.35
C LYS A 363 -1.70 -6.16 -19.25
N LYS A 364 -2.94 -5.95 -19.72
CA LYS A 364 -3.66 -4.66 -19.66
C LYS A 364 -3.76 -4.17 -18.21
N SER A 365 -3.64 -2.87 -18.01
CA SER A 365 -3.93 -2.21 -16.73
C SER A 365 -5.01 -1.16 -16.93
N ARG A 366 -5.86 -0.90 -15.92
CA ARG A 366 -6.97 0.06 -16.11
C ARG A 366 -6.48 1.50 -16.23
N ILE A 367 -5.38 1.83 -15.55
CA ILE A 367 -4.82 3.18 -15.51
C ILE A 367 -3.42 3.20 -16.12
N ALA A 368 -3.15 4.24 -16.90
CA ALA A 368 -1.80 4.59 -17.32
C ALA A 368 -1.49 6.07 -17.06
N ILE A 369 -0.26 6.34 -16.62
CA ILE A 369 0.35 7.66 -16.57
C ILE A 369 1.29 7.78 -17.76
N VAL A 370 1.18 8.89 -18.49
CA VAL A 370 2.10 9.24 -19.56
C VAL A 370 2.70 10.60 -19.20
N SER A 371 3.93 10.61 -18.70
CA SER A 371 4.67 11.83 -18.37
C SER A 371 6.03 11.77 -19.06
N THR A 372 6.23 12.59 -20.09
CA THR A 372 7.36 12.44 -21.02
C THR A 372 8.29 13.64 -20.94
N VAL A 373 9.54 13.49 -21.38
CA VAL A 373 10.48 14.60 -21.44
C VAL A 373 10.54 15.18 -22.85
N LEU A 374 10.47 14.37 -23.92
CA LEU A 374 10.59 14.82 -25.32
C LEU A 374 9.61 14.17 -26.31
N ASN A 375 8.39 13.80 -25.89
CA ASN A 375 7.41 13.13 -26.75
C ASN A 375 8.01 11.91 -27.49
N GLU A 376 8.85 11.12 -26.80
CA GLU A 376 9.53 9.96 -27.38
C GLU A 376 8.66 8.68 -27.44
N TRP A 377 7.36 8.80 -27.75
CA TRP A 377 6.38 7.73 -27.52
C TRP A 377 5.32 7.65 -28.62
N ASN A 378 4.71 6.48 -28.80
CA ASN A 378 3.49 6.33 -29.58
C ASN A 378 2.28 6.24 -28.63
N ILE A 379 1.55 7.35 -28.49
CA ILE A 379 0.37 7.42 -27.61
C ILE A 379 -0.72 6.44 -28.03
N GLU A 380 -0.87 6.13 -29.32
CA GLU A 380 -1.91 5.21 -29.84
C GLU A 380 -1.76 3.79 -29.29
N GLU A 381 -0.52 3.34 -29.10
CA GLU A 381 -0.24 2.04 -28.51
C GLU A 381 -0.60 1.99 -27.02
N VAL A 382 -0.50 3.12 -26.32
CA VAL A 382 -0.97 3.25 -24.93
C VAL A 382 -2.51 3.28 -24.91
N LEU A 383 -3.14 4.03 -25.82
CA LEU A 383 -4.60 4.16 -25.94
C LEU A 383 -5.31 2.80 -26.12
N LYS A 384 -4.68 1.85 -26.81
CA LYS A 384 -5.25 0.50 -27.04
C LYS A 384 -5.28 -0.41 -25.79
N ARG A 385 -4.58 -0.04 -24.71
CA ARG A 385 -4.28 -0.94 -23.58
C ARG A 385 -4.90 -0.55 -22.24
N HIS A 386 -5.43 0.67 -22.11
CA HIS A 386 -5.84 1.25 -20.83
C HIS A 386 -7.18 1.98 -20.90
N ASP A 387 -7.97 1.89 -19.82
CA ASP A 387 -9.29 2.54 -19.72
C ASP A 387 -9.16 4.04 -19.41
N LYS A 388 -8.24 4.40 -18.51
CA LYS A 388 -8.00 5.76 -18.04
C LYS A 388 -6.55 6.14 -18.28
N ILE A 389 -6.34 7.12 -19.15
CA ILE A 389 -5.01 7.62 -19.49
C ILE A 389 -4.86 9.04 -18.96
N ILE A 390 -3.87 9.22 -18.10
CA ILE A 390 -3.53 10.48 -17.44
C ILE A 390 -2.25 11.00 -18.07
N VAL A 391 -2.32 12.18 -18.68
CA VAL A 391 -1.22 12.76 -19.46
C VAL A 391 -0.65 13.98 -18.75
N ASP A 392 0.65 13.98 -18.49
CA ASP A 392 1.39 15.22 -18.22
C ASP A 392 1.74 15.89 -19.55
N VAL A 393 1.23 17.10 -19.74
CA VAL A 393 1.39 17.82 -21.01
C VAL A 393 2.82 18.35 -21.19
N GLN A 394 3.60 18.45 -20.12
CA GLN A 394 4.94 19.06 -20.10
C GLN A 394 5.84 18.54 -21.22
N GLY A 395 5.85 17.23 -21.48
CA GLY A 395 6.66 16.61 -22.54
C GLY A 395 6.14 16.78 -23.96
N TYR A 396 4.85 17.06 -24.14
CA TYR A 396 4.23 17.22 -25.47
C TYR A 396 4.39 18.63 -26.02
N VAL A 397 4.41 19.61 -25.13
CA VAL A 397 4.55 21.02 -25.50
C VAL A 397 6.02 21.45 -25.55
N ARG A 398 6.99 20.59 -25.21
CA ARG A 398 8.43 20.89 -25.33
C ARG A 398 8.91 20.63 -26.76
N ASP A 399 9.62 21.59 -27.33
CA ASP A 399 10.29 21.46 -28.61
C ASP A 399 11.64 20.73 -28.44
N PRO A 400 11.76 19.48 -28.93
CA PRO A 400 13.00 18.72 -28.84
C PRO A 400 14.15 19.33 -29.67
N LYS A 401 13.88 20.24 -30.59
CA LYS A 401 14.88 20.85 -31.48
C LYS A 401 15.37 22.22 -30.99
N ASN A 402 14.70 22.81 -30.00
CA ASN A 402 14.94 24.19 -29.59
C ASN A 402 15.10 24.31 -28.07
N HIS A 403 15.99 23.48 -27.51
CA HIS A 403 16.33 23.47 -26.08
C HIS A 403 15.14 23.36 -25.12
N GLY A 404 14.02 22.75 -25.55
CA GLY A 404 12.82 22.62 -24.73
C GLY A 404 11.89 23.85 -24.74
N LYS A 405 12.09 24.83 -25.64
CA LYS A 405 11.12 25.91 -25.87
C LYS A 405 9.73 25.34 -26.13
N LYS A 406 8.69 26.05 -25.72
CA LYS A 406 7.32 25.55 -25.84
C LYS A 406 6.81 25.67 -27.28
N LYS A 407 6.07 24.67 -27.76
CA LYS A 407 5.45 24.61 -29.08
C LYS A 407 4.01 24.11 -28.99
N ILE A 408 3.19 24.48 -29.96
CA ILE A 408 1.82 23.97 -30.07
C ILE A 408 1.86 22.49 -30.45
N PHE A 409 1.10 21.67 -29.73
CA PHE A 409 0.96 20.24 -30.03
C PHE A 409 -0.40 19.93 -30.68
N HIS A 410 -0.44 20.02 -32.01
CA HIS A 410 -1.69 19.91 -32.79
C HIS A 410 -2.34 18.52 -32.76
N GLU A 411 -1.55 17.46 -32.66
CA GLU A 411 -2.01 16.06 -32.76
C GLU A 411 -2.89 15.63 -31.58
N MET A 412 -2.87 16.35 -30.46
CA MET A 412 -3.67 16.02 -29.26
C MET A 412 -5.17 15.98 -29.51
N ASN A 413 -5.67 16.76 -30.49
CA ASN A 413 -7.09 16.77 -30.86
C ASN A 413 -7.61 15.37 -31.23
N ASN A 414 -6.77 14.54 -31.85
CA ASN A 414 -7.14 13.19 -32.29
C ASN A 414 -7.45 12.26 -31.11
N TYR A 415 -7.02 12.61 -29.91
CA TYR A 415 -7.06 11.74 -28.73
C TYR A 415 -7.94 12.29 -27.59
N ALA A 416 -8.66 13.40 -27.82
CA ALA A 416 -9.52 14.05 -26.81
C ALA A 416 -10.56 13.10 -26.20
N ASN A 417 -11.06 12.16 -26.99
CA ASN A 417 -12.05 11.18 -26.54
C ASN A 417 -11.43 9.96 -25.82
N ASN A 418 -10.11 9.83 -25.83
CA ASN A 418 -9.41 8.70 -25.23
C ASN A 418 -8.66 9.10 -23.96
N ILE A 419 -8.25 10.37 -23.84
CA ILE A 419 -7.53 10.87 -22.67
C ILE A 419 -8.50 11.13 -21.51
N TYR A 420 -8.31 10.43 -20.41
CA TYR A 420 -9.13 10.59 -19.21
C TYR A 420 -8.84 11.91 -18.51
N CYS A 421 -7.55 12.25 -18.34
CA CYS A 421 -7.10 13.43 -17.61
C CYS A 421 -5.86 14.03 -18.26
N VAL A 422 -5.78 15.37 -18.28
CA VAL A 422 -4.53 16.09 -18.56
C VAL A 422 -4.11 16.92 -17.37
N LYS A 423 -2.81 16.98 -17.10
CA LYS A 423 -2.18 17.79 -16.07
C LYS A 423 -1.15 18.72 -16.70
N GLY A 424 -1.12 19.97 -16.27
CA GLY A 424 -0.10 20.95 -16.66
C GLY A 424 -0.25 22.27 -15.90
N THR A 425 0.64 23.22 -16.14
CA THR A 425 0.44 24.61 -15.70
C THR A 425 -0.49 25.36 -16.65
N ASN A 426 -0.97 26.55 -16.25
CA ASN A 426 -1.75 27.43 -17.13
C ASN A 426 -0.99 27.75 -18.44
N GLU A 427 0.31 28.01 -18.32
CA GLU A 427 1.18 28.27 -19.46
C GLU A 427 1.24 27.05 -20.38
N GLU A 428 1.50 25.86 -19.84
CA GLU A 428 1.64 24.65 -20.65
C GLU A 428 0.36 24.27 -21.38
N LEU A 429 -0.78 24.38 -20.70
CA LEU A 429 -2.07 24.10 -21.30
C LEU A 429 -2.41 25.09 -22.43
N SER A 430 -1.87 26.32 -22.40
CA SER A 430 -2.10 27.31 -23.46
C SER A 430 -1.52 26.89 -24.83
N TYR A 431 -0.57 25.95 -24.84
CA TYR A 431 0.01 25.37 -26.05
C TYR A 431 -0.77 24.16 -26.59
N LEU A 432 -1.88 23.77 -25.96
CA LEU A 432 -2.80 22.77 -26.49
C LEU A 432 -3.91 23.41 -27.33
N PRO A 433 -4.47 22.70 -28.32
CA PRO A 433 -5.59 23.21 -29.11
C PRO A 433 -6.78 23.60 -28.22
N LYS A 434 -7.38 24.77 -28.48
CA LYS A 434 -8.57 25.25 -27.72
C LYS A 434 -9.73 24.25 -27.79
N SER A 435 -9.93 23.60 -28.94
CA SER A 435 -10.91 22.52 -29.14
C SER A 435 -10.68 21.35 -28.19
N PHE A 436 -9.44 20.90 -28.05
CA PHE A 436 -9.03 19.85 -27.11
C PHE A 436 -9.36 20.24 -25.67
N LEU A 437 -8.92 21.42 -25.23
CA LEU A 437 -9.17 21.90 -23.86
C LEU A 437 -10.67 22.02 -23.55
N THR A 438 -11.47 22.46 -24.52
CA THR A 438 -12.92 22.59 -24.37
C THR A 438 -13.57 21.23 -24.17
N SER A 439 -13.17 20.22 -24.94
CA SER A 439 -13.59 18.83 -24.74
C SER A 439 -13.13 18.30 -23.38
N GLN A 440 -11.87 18.54 -23.03
CA GLN A 440 -11.25 17.98 -21.83
C GLN A 440 -11.81 18.57 -20.53
N LYS A 441 -12.31 19.82 -20.54
CA LYS A 441 -13.07 20.40 -19.40
C LYS A 441 -14.32 19.60 -19.05
N LYS A 442 -14.93 18.88 -20.00
CA LYS A 442 -16.04 17.95 -19.77
C LYS A 442 -15.59 16.59 -19.22
N ARG A 443 -14.28 16.36 -19.14
CA ARG A 443 -13.63 15.17 -18.57
C ARG A 443 -12.88 15.59 -17.32
N VAL A 444 -11.54 15.56 -17.34
CA VAL A 444 -10.68 15.98 -16.24
C VAL A 444 -9.52 16.84 -16.74
N ILE A 445 -9.34 18.02 -16.16
CA ILE A 445 -8.12 18.85 -16.30
C ILE A 445 -7.60 19.18 -14.90
N ILE A 446 -6.31 19.01 -14.70
CA ILE A 446 -5.59 19.44 -13.50
C ILE A 446 -4.66 20.59 -13.89
N ILE A 447 -4.86 21.74 -13.27
CA ILE A 447 -4.00 22.91 -13.41
C ILE A 447 -3.22 23.10 -12.12
N THR A 448 -1.92 22.82 -12.14
CA THR A 448 -1.05 23.02 -10.97
C THR A 448 -0.67 24.49 -10.83
N LYS A 449 -0.79 25.04 -9.61
CA LYS A 449 -0.54 26.45 -9.28
C LYS A 449 0.49 26.61 -8.15
N GLY A 450 1.41 25.65 -7.97
CA GLY A 450 2.41 25.68 -6.91
C GLY A 450 1.76 25.82 -5.52
N ASN A 451 2.17 26.83 -4.76
CA ASN A 451 1.68 27.08 -3.39
C ASN A 451 0.18 27.37 -3.31
N SER A 452 -0.46 27.76 -4.42
CA SER A 452 -1.93 27.93 -4.47
C SER A 452 -2.68 26.62 -4.71
N GLY A 453 -1.98 25.48 -4.80
CA GLY A 453 -2.56 24.15 -4.95
C GLY A 453 -2.93 23.83 -6.39
N VAL A 454 -4.12 23.29 -6.60
CA VAL A 454 -4.60 22.87 -7.92
C VAL A 454 -5.99 23.42 -8.24
N GLU A 455 -6.16 23.84 -9.48
CA GLU A 455 -7.47 24.08 -10.07
C GLU A 455 -7.86 22.85 -10.90
N LEU A 456 -9.00 22.26 -10.57
CA LEU A 456 -9.45 20.98 -11.09
C LEU A 456 -10.77 21.18 -11.86
N PHE A 457 -10.81 20.79 -13.13
CA PHE A 457 -12.06 20.65 -13.87
C PHE A 457 -12.47 19.19 -13.88
N VAL A 458 -13.68 18.88 -13.45
CA VAL A 458 -14.26 17.53 -13.47
C VAL A 458 -15.67 17.62 -14.03
N LYS A 459 -15.92 16.94 -15.15
CA LYS A 459 -17.26 16.81 -15.75
C LYS A 459 -17.97 18.16 -15.95
N GLY A 460 -17.23 19.16 -16.41
CA GLY A 460 -17.71 20.51 -16.68
C GLY A 460 -17.76 21.45 -15.47
N LYS A 461 -17.46 20.97 -14.25
CA LYS A 461 -17.41 21.78 -13.04
C LYS A 461 -15.97 22.11 -12.66
N LYS A 462 -15.75 23.32 -12.15
CA LYS A 462 -14.45 23.81 -11.66
C LYS A 462 -14.39 23.74 -10.14
N TYR A 463 -13.27 23.26 -9.63
CA TYR A 463 -12.97 23.14 -8.21
C TYR A 463 -11.59 23.74 -7.94
N GLN A 464 -11.43 24.38 -6.78
CA GLN A 464 -10.15 24.88 -6.31
C GLN A 464 -9.77 24.06 -5.06
N ILE A 465 -8.59 23.46 -5.07
CA ILE A 465 -8.06 22.67 -3.96
C ILE A 465 -6.79 23.37 -3.50
N ASN A 466 -6.84 23.96 -2.31
CA ASN A 466 -5.74 24.74 -1.75
C ASN A 466 -4.76 23.84 -1.00
N VAL A 467 -3.51 24.30 -0.90
CA VAL A 467 -2.52 23.69 -0.01
C VAL A 467 -2.86 24.09 1.42
N GLU A 468 -3.01 23.12 2.32
CA GLU A 468 -3.28 23.39 3.74
C GLU A 468 -2.02 23.89 4.46
N ASN A 469 -0.87 23.24 4.22
CA ASN A 469 0.43 23.59 4.79
C ASN A 469 1.41 23.95 3.67
N ILE A 470 1.68 25.25 3.50
CA ILE A 470 2.64 25.74 2.52
C ILE A 470 4.05 25.42 3.03
N ILE A 471 4.78 24.64 2.24
CA ILE A 471 6.18 24.30 2.50
C ILE A 471 7.06 25.17 1.60
N LEU A 472 7.81 26.10 2.18
CA LEU A 472 8.77 26.93 1.46
C LEU A 472 10.08 26.13 1.30
N SER A 473 10.14 25.30 0.25
CA SER A 473 11.35 24.57 -0.13
C SER A 473 12.08 25.29 -1.25
N GLU A 474 13.40 25.45 -1.13
CA GLU A 474 14.26 25.91 -2.23
C GLU A 474 14.35 24.88 -3.36
N ASN A 475 14.07 23.61 -3.06
CA ASN A 475 14.04 22.50 -4.01
C ASN A 475 12.62 21.98 -4.16
N THR A 476 11.95 22.36 -5.25
CA THR A 476 10.60 21.90 -5.61
C THR A 476 10.62 20.84 -6.71
N ILE A 477 11.81 20.34 -7.07
CA ILE A 477 12.02 19.45 -8.21
C ILE A 477 11.18 18.18 -8.01
N GLY A 478 10.41 17.85 -9.04
CA GLY A 478 9.57 16.66 -9.04
C GLY A 478 8.23 16.80 -8.32
N ALA A 479 7.91 17.95 -7.71
CA ALA A 479 6.62 18.13 -7.00
C ALA A 479 5.40 17.86 -7.90
N GLY A 480 5.44 18.32 -9.15
CA GLY A 480 4.36 18.07 -10.12
C GLY A 480 4.22 16.61 -10.53
N ASP A 481 5.34 15.89 -10.65
CA ASP A 481 5.38 14.47 -11.01
C ASP A 481 4.97 13.58 -9.82
N TYR A 482 5.41 13.93 -8.62
CA TYR A 482 5.01 13.30 -7.37
C TYR A 482 3.50 13.45 -7.14
N PHE A 483 2.97 14.67 -7.33
CA PHE A 483 1.53 14.93 -7.32
C PHE A 483 0.79 14.03 -8.32
N LEU A 484 1.29 13.92 -9.56
CA LEU A 484 0.67 13.13 -10.62
C LEU A 484 0.61 11.64 -10.26
N GLY A 485 1.70 11.09 -9.74
CA GLY A 485 1.76 9.72 -9.24
C GLY A 485 0.75 9.48 -8.12
N MET A 486 0.69 10.38 -7.13
CA MET A 486 -0.29 10.30 -6.05
C MET A 486 -1.73 10.39 -6.55
N PHE A 487 -2.04 11.30 -7.47
CA PHE A 487 -3.37 11.44 -8.05
C PHE A 487 -3.81 10.15 -8.75
N ALA A 488 -2.98 9.63 -9.66
CA ALA A 488 -3.24 8.39 -10.37
C ALA A 488 -3.40 7.19 -9.42
N GLY A 489 -2.55 7.11 -8.39
CA GLY A 489 -2.65 6.14 -7.30
C GLY A 489 -4.02 6.12 -6.62
N ASN A 490 -4.51 7.30 -6.23
CA ASN A 490 -5.81 7.44 -5.59
C ASN A 490 -6.97 7.09 -6.54
N ILE A 491 -6.91 7.49 -7.81
CA ILE A 491 -7.92 7.06 -8.81
C ILE A 491 -7.94 5.54 -8.96
N SER A 492 -6.77 4.89 -8.94
CA SER A 492 -6.65 3.42 -9.03
C SER A 492 -7.26 2.69 -7.82
N ARG A 493 -7.32 3.36 -6.67
CA ARG A 493 -7.99 2.84 -5.45
C ARG A 493 -9.50 3.06 -5.44
N GLY A 494 -10.05 3.77 -6.44
CA GLY A 494 -11.48 4.02 -6.57
C GLY A 494 -11.95 5.38 -6.02
N ASN A 495 -11.03 6.24 -5.59
CA ASN A 495 -11.38 7.59 -5.15
C ASN A 495 -11.94 8.41 -6.33
N ASP A 496 -12.87 9.32 -6.04
CA ASP A 496 -13.29 10.31 -7.02
C ASP A 496 -12.16 11.34 -7.31
N GLU A 497 -12.30 12.09 -8.40
CA GLU A 497 -11.26 13.02 -8.85
C GLU A 497 -10.94 14.12 -7.85
N ILE A 498 -11.92 14.57 -7.06
CA ILE A 498 -11.74 15.64 -6.07
C ILE A 498 -10.99 15.09 -4.87
N GLN A 499 -11.39 13.93 -4.36
CA GLN A 499 -10.70 13.24 -3.26
C GLN A 499 -9.26 12.87 -3.63
N ALA A 500 -9.06 12.35 -4.84
CA ALA A 500 -7.73 12.01 -5.35
C ALA A 500 -6.82 13.25 -5.41
N ALA A 501 -7.34 14.37 -5.91
CA ALA A 501 -6.58 15.62 -5.96
C ALA A 501 -6.28 16.20 -4.58
N LYS A 502 -7.22 16.19 -3.63
CA LYS A 502 -6.98 16.60 -2.23
C LYS A 502 -5.88 15.78 -1.57
N SER A 503 -5.97 14.46 -1.68
CA SER A 503 -4.97 13.51 -1.15
C SER A 503 -3.59 13.74 -1.77
N ALA A 504 -3.54 13.97 -3.10
CA ALA A 504 -2.30 14.26 -3.82
C ALA A 504 -1.66 15.60 -3.43
N VAL A 505 -2.45 16.66 -3.24
CA VAL A 505 -1.93 17.96 -2.75
C VAL A 505 -1.26 17.76 -1.39
N LYS A 506 -1.96 17.13 -0.43
CA LYS A 506 -1.42 16.88 0.90
C LYS A 506 -0.13 16.07 0.85
N ALA A 507 -0.13 14.95 0.12
CA ALA A 507 1.03 14.09 0.01
C ALA A 507 2.25 14.78 -0.65
N THR A 508 2.00 15.74 -1.54
CA THR A 508 3.06 16.54 -2.17
C THR A 508 3.67 17.54 -1.18
N SER A 509 2.86 18.18 -0.32
CA SER A 509 3.39 18.98 0.80
C SER A 509 4.24 18.14 1.73
N ASP A 510 3.76 16.94 2.11
CA ASP A 510 4.51 16.02 2.97
C ASP A 510 5.86 15.61 2.33
N PHE A 511 5.89 15.39 1.01
CA PHE A 511 7.12 15.13 0.25
C PHE A 511 8.10 16.31 0.27
N LEU A 512 7.61 17.54 0.07
CA LEU A 512 8.46 18.73 0.10
C LEU A 512 9.04 18.99 1.51
N ALA A 513 8.27 18.72 2.57
CA ALA A 513 8.75 18.85 3.94
C ALA A 513 9.90 17.89 4.24
N LEU A 514 9.82 16.65 3.77
CA LEU A 514 10.90 15.66 3.92
C LEU A 514 12.18 16.04 3.16
N ASN A 515 12.05 16.69 2.00
CA ASN A 515 13.22 17.17 1.25
C ASN A 515 13.92 18.32 1.98
N LEU A 516 13.16 19.23 2.61
CA LEU A 516 13.73 20.29 3.45
C LEU A 516 14.57 19.73 4.59
N GLU A 517 14.05 18.75 5.34
CA GLU A 517 14.76 18.11 6.47
C GLU A 517 16.05 17.40 6.05
N ARG A 518 16.16 16.97 4.78
CA ARG A 518 17.38 16.33 4.25
C ARG A 518 18.41 17.33 3.73
N SER A 519 17.99 18.55 3.45
CA SER A 519 18.84 19.65 2.98
C SER A 519 19.34 20.57 4.09
N SER A 520 18.70 20.53 5.27
CA SER A 520 19.15 21.13 6.53
C SER A 520 20.08 20.21 7.29
#